data_AF-A0A8H5YWJ9-F1
#
_entry.id   AF-A0A8H5YWJ9-F1
#
_cell.length_a   1.000
_cell.length_b   1.000
_cell.length_c   1.000
_cell.angle_alpha   90.00
_cell.angle_beta   90.00
_cell.angle_gamma   90.00
#
_symmetry.space_group_name_H-M   'P 1'
#
loop_
_entity.id
_entity.type
_entity.pdbx_description
1 polymer ?
#
loop_
_entity_poly.entity_id
_entity_poly.type
_entity_poly.pdbx_seq_one_letter_code
_entity_poly.pdbx_strand_id
1 'polypeptide(L)'
;MSSTSANIPAWQQKIRAKVAALSAPTLGTMSMSSLKATESAQLAVPMSRENLWGQANGTDQVLSILVACVENIRTAAGTCINSIQDLKNTKPDPAVWKATINSAHQTAKKSFDKWLDSATDDAIEVINRLPEAQQDGAADFFTDGMDIIANTVDQVSSDLGAIGTRYLSDFLKGDWSGLTKVDNNVKAACDGAIHGVNSIKR
;
A
#
# COMPACT_ATOMS: atom_id res chain seq x y z
N MET A 1 -33.70 -25.49 -5.38
CA MET A 1 -32.52 -25.15 -4.58
C MET A 1 -32.09 -23.75 -4.99
N SER A 2 -32.58 -22.74 -4.28
CA SER A 2 -32.29 -21.34 -4.58
C SER A 2 -30.96 -20.99 -3.92
N SER A 3 -29.96 -20.67 -4.72
CA SER A 3 -28.69 -20.13 -4.25
C SER A 3 -28.94 -18.76 -3.62
N THR A 4 -28.99 -18.69 -2.30
CA THR A 4 -28.87 -17.43 -1.57
C THR A 4 -27.51 -16.83 -1.94
N SER A 5 -27.52 -15.76 -2.74
CA SER A 5 -26.42 -14.81 -2.75
C SER A 5 -26.25 -14.35 -1.31
N ALA A 6 -25.22 -14.85 -0.61
CA ALA A 6 -24.91 -14.37 0.72
C ALA A 6 -24.71 -12.85 0.61
N ASN A 7 -25.58 -12.08 1.28
CA ASN A 7 -25.38 -10.64 1.39
C ASN A 7 -24.04 -10.43 2.08
N ILE A 8 -23.06 -9.91 1.35
CA ILE A 8 -21.74 -9.58 1.88
C ILE A 8 -21.94 -8.59 3.04
N PRO A 9 -21.43 -8.85 4.26
CA PRO A 9 -21.57 -7.96 5.40
C PRO A 9 -21.07 -6.52 5.10
N ALA A 10 -21.68 -5.53 5.75
CA ALA A 10 -21.38 -4.11 5.50
C ALA A 10 -19.90 -3.77 5.73
N TRP A 11 -19.26 -4.32 6.77
CA TRP A 11 -17.83 -4.14 7.03
C TRP A 11 -16.95 -4.67 5.90
N GLN A 12 -17.32 -5.80 5.29
CA GLN A 12 -16.56 -6.40 4.20
C GLN A 12 -16.73 -5.57 2.91
N GLN A 13 -17.92 -5.00 2.68
CA GLN A 13 -18.13 -4.04 1.60
C GLN A 13 -17.30 -2.77 1.79
N LYS A 14 -17.21 -2.25 3.02
CA LYS A 14 -16.38 -1.08 3.37
C LYS A 14 -14.90 -1.32 3.03
N ILE A 15 -14.34 -2.44 3.45
CA ILE A 15 -12.96 -2.82 3.16
C ILE A 15 -12.73 -2.88 1.64
N ARG A 16 -13.59 -3.61 0.91
CA ARG A 16 -13.45 -3.77 -0.54
C ARG A 16 -13.59 -2.46 -1.30
N ALA A 17 -14.51 -1.59 -0.89
CA ALA A 17 -14.70 -0.28 -1.49
C ALA A 17 -13.46 0.61 -1.29
N LYS A 18 -12.84 0.55 -0.10
CA LYS A 18 -11.60 1.28 0.19
C LYS A 18 -10.47 0.84 -0.74
N VAL A 19 -10.22 -0.46 -0.85
CA VAL A 19 -9.12 -1.01 -1.64
C VAL A 19 -9.33 -0.78 -3.13
N ALA A 20 -10.57 -0.94 -3.62
CA ALA A 20 -10.90 -0.60 -5.00
C ALA A 20 -10.66 0.89 -5.32
N ALA A 21 -10.88 1.80 -4.36
CA ALA A 21 -10.57 3.22 -4.54
C ALA A 21 -9.05 3.48 -4.58
N LEU A 22 -8.25 2.69 -3.87
CA LEU A 22 -6.79 2.77 -3.88
C LEU A 22 -6.18 2.22 -5.18
N SER A 23 -6.72 1.11 -5.70
CA SER A 23 -6.26 0.45 -6.93
C SER A 23 -6.80 1.10 -8.21
N ALA A 24 -7.68 2.12 -8.11
CA ALA A 24 -8.26 2.79 -9.27
C ALA A 24 -7.15 3.53 -10.06
N PRO A 25 -7.05 3.34 -11.40
CA PRO A 25 -6.12 4.10 -12.21
C PRO A 25 -6.46 5.59 -12.09
N THR A 26 -5.54 6.39 -11.57
CA THR A 26 -5.69 7.84 -11.44
C THR A 26 -5.85 8.48 -12.82
N LEU A 27 -7.09 8.59 -13.31
CA LEU A 27 -7.47 9.63 -14.25
C LEU A 27 -7.30 10.96 -13.52
N GLY A 28 -6.18 11.62 -13.77
CA GLY A 28 -5.92 13.03 -13.49
C GLY A 28 -6.36 13.54 -12.12
N THR A 29 -5.41 13.74 -11.20
CA THR A 29 -5.57 14.59 -10.02
C THR A 29 -6.86 14.31 -9.22
N MET A 30 -6.90 13.23 -8.44
CA MET A 30 -7.83 13.23 -7.32
C MET A 30 -7.37 14.32 -6.36
N SER A 31 -8.10 15.43 -6.36
CA SER A 31 -7.87 16.52 -5.42
C SER A 31 -8.03 15.97 -3.99
N MET A 32 -7.27 16.53 -3.05
CA MET A 32 -7.33 16.25 -1.61
C MET A 32 -8.77 16.34 -1.03
N SER A 33 -9.68 17.01 -1.76
CA SER A 33 -11.11 17.12 -1.47
C SER A 33 -11.88 15.80 -1.58
N SER A 34 -11.45 14.87 -2.44
CA SER A 34 -12.09 13.56 -2.63
C SER A 34 -11.74 12.59 -1.48
N LEU A 35 -10.51 12.68 -0.96
CA LEU A 35 -10.11 11.98 0.27
C LEU A 35 -10.95 12.48 1.45
N LYS A 36 -11.12 13.79 1.58
CA LYS A 36 -11.94 14.42 2.63
C LYS A 36 -13.42 14.05 2.56
N ALA A 37 -13.99 13.83 1.38
CA ALA A 37 -15.37 13.38 1.23
C ALA A 37 -15.57 11.96 1.80
N THR A 38 -14.54 11.12 1.72
CA THR A 38 -14.54 9.78 2.34
C THR A 38 -14.30 9.85 3.86
N GLU A 39 -13.43 10.76 4.33
CA GLU A 39 -13.24 11.04 5.77
C GLU A 39 -14.51 11.60 6.42
N SER A 40 -15.30 12.40 5.69
CA SER A 40 -16.52 13.03 6.21
C SER A 40 -17.67 12.04 6.46
N ALA A 41 -17.69 10.91 5.76
CA ALA A 41 -18.68 9.85 5.97
C ALA A 41 -18.29 8.90 7.13
N GLN A 42 -17.05 8.97 7.63
CA GLN A 42 -16.50 8.11 8.69
C GLN A 42 -16.58 8.73 10.09
N LEU A 43 -17.02 9.99 10.22
CA LEU A 43 -17.12 10.69 11.51
C LEU A 43 -18.42 10.42 12.30
N ALA A 44 -19.26 9.49 11.83
CA ALA A 44 -20.43 9.05 12.57
C ALA A 44 -20.33 7.56 12.92
N VAL A 45 -19.57 7.25 13.98
CA VAL A 45 -19.93 6.36 15.11
C VAL A 45 -18.65 6.08 15.89
N PRO A 46 -18.44 6.70 17.07
CA PRO A 46 -17.43 6.24 17.98
C PRO A 46 -17.94 4.96 18.64
N MET A 47 -17.77 3.81 17.98
CA MET A 47 -17.80 2.57 18.73
C MET A 47 -16.56 2.56 19.62
N SER A 48 -16.80 2.61 20.92
CA SER A 48 -15.80 2.60 21.98
C SER A 48 -14.70 1.57 21.67
N ARG A 49 -13.49 2.06 21.39
CA ARG A 49 -12.28 1.26 21.16
C ARG A 49 -12.00 0.24 22.26
N GLU A 50 -12.62 0.37 23.43
CA GLU A 50 -12.48 -0.53 24.58
C GLU A 50 -12.98 -1.97 24.32
N ASN A 51 -13.95 -2.19 23.42
CA ASN A 51 -14.47 -3.55 23.15
C ASN A 51 -13.69 -4.35 22.09
N LEU A 52 -12.71 -3.74 21.42
CA LEU A 52 -11.87 -4.42 20.43
C LEU A 52 -10.82 -5.35 21.06
N TRP A 53 -10.49 -5.13 22.34
CA TRP A 53 -9.34 -5.73 23.01
C TRP A 53 -9.65 -7.06 23.74
N GLY A 54 -10.86 -7.59 23.58
CA GLY A 54 -11.32 -8.79 24.28
C GLY A 54 -10.65 -10.10 23.84
N GLN A 55 -10.03 -10.15 22.66
CA GLN A 55 -9.16 -11.25 22.23
C GLN A 55 -7.89 -10.73 21.55
N ALA A 56 -6.76 -10.84 22.24
CA ALA A 56 -5.45 -10.39 21.78
C ALA A 56 -5.01 -10.93 20.40
N ASN A 57 -5.61 -12.02 19.89
CA ASN A 57 -5.17 -12.65 18.65
C ASN A 57 -5.69 -12.00 17.35
N GLY A 58 -6.90 -11.43 17.34
CA GLY A 58 -7.51 -10.91 16.11
C GLY A 58 -6.81 -9.64 15.59
N THR A 59 -6.69 -8.65 16.47
CA THR A 59 -6.04 -7.37 16.16
C THR A 59 -4.56 -7.54 15.83
N ASP A 60 -3.85 -8.45 16.51
CA ASP A 60 -2.45 -8.73 16.22
C ASP A 60 -2.25 -9.42 14.86
N GLN A 61 -3.19 -10.26 14.43
CA GLN A 61 -3.19 -10.83 13.10
C GLN A 61 -3.46 -9.78 12.02
N VAL A 62 -4.46 -8.92 12.20
CA VAL A 62 -4.75 -7.81 11.25
C VAL A 62 -3.57 -6.84 11.17
N LEU A 63 -2.94 -6.53 12.31
CA LEU A 63 -1.73 -5.71 12.36
C LEU A 63 -0.58 -6.37 11.60
N SER A 64 -0.37 -7.68 11.80
CA SER A 64 0.66 -8.45 11.09
C SER A 64 0.44 -8.44 9.58
N ILE A 65 -0.81 -8.49 9.12
CA ILE A 65 -1.17 -8.40 7.69
C ILE A 65 -0.78 -7.04 7.12
N LEU A 66 -1.11 -5.95 7.82
CA LEU A 66 -0.75 -4.59 7.40
C LEU A 66 0.76 -4.40 7.33
N VAL A 67 1.50 -4.85 8.35
CA VAL A 67 2.98 -4.79 8.37
C VAL A 67 3.58 -5.61 7.24
N ALA A 68 3.08 -6.83 7.01
CA ALA A 68 3.54 -7.69 5.91
C ALA A 68 3.28 -7.05 4.54
N CYS A 69 2.15 -6.35 4.36
CA CYS A 69 1.86 -5.60 3.15
C CYS A 69 2.92 -4.52 2.88
N VAL A 70 3.30 -3.73 3.91
CA VAL A 70 4.37 -2.72 3.78
C VAL A 70 5.73 -3.34 3.44
N GLU A 71 6.08 -4.48 4.06
CA GLU A 71 7.32 -5.19 3.76
C GLU A 71 7.34 -5.77 2.33
N ASN A 72 6.20 -6.25 1.84
CA ASN A 72 6.06 -6.71 0.46
C ASN A 72 6.18 -5.55 -0.55
N ILE A 73 5.64 -4.37 -0.22
CA ILE A 73 5.84 -3.13 -0.99
C ILE A 73 7.33 -2.74 -1.00
N ARG A 74 7.98 -2.74 0.17
CA ARG A 74 9.43 -2.47 0.27
C ARG A 74 10.23 -3.41 -0.61
N THR A 75 9.91 -4.70 -0.59
CA THR A 75 10.57 -5.73 -1.39
C THR A 75 10.41 -5.48 -2.88
N ALA A 76 9.18 -5.22 -3.35
CA ALA A 76 8.92 -4.93 -4.76
C ALA A 76 9.62 -3.65 -5.24
N ALA A 77 9.66 -2.60 -4.41
CA ALA A 77 10.43 -1.39 -4.69
C ALA A 77 11.94 -1.67 -4.76
N GLY A 78 12.47 -2.48 -3.84
CA GLY A 78 13.86 -2.94 -3.85
C GLY A 78 14.22 -3.73 -5.12
N THR A 79 13.35 -4.61 -5.60
CA THR A 79 13.54 -5.32 -6.87
C THR A 79 13.59 -4.36 -8.06
N CYS A 80 12.76 -3.32 -8.08
CA CYS A 80 12.81 -2.26 -9.09
C CYS A 80 14.16 -1.53 -9.05
N ILE A 81 14.58 -1.08 -7.87
CA ILE A 81 15.85 -0.36 -7.68
C ILE A 81 17.04 -1.23 -8.12
N ASN A 82 17.06 -2.51 -7.74
CA ASN A 82 18.11 -3.44 -8.15
C ASN A 82 18.15 -3.62 -9.67
N SER A 83 17.00 -3.77 -10.33
CA SER A 83 16.92 -3.86 -11.79
C SER A 83 17.49 -2.62 -12.50
N ILE A 84 17.32 -1.44 -11.89
CA ILE A 84 17.87 -0.18 -12.40
C ILE A 84 19.38 -0.10 -12.11
N GLN A 85 19.81 -0.52 -10.93
CA GLN A 85 21.21 -0.59 -10.54
C GLN A 85 22.02 -1.51 -11.48
N ASP A 86 21.44 -2.61 -11.95
CA ASP A 86 22.08 -3.56 -12.87
C ASP A 86 22.47 -2.91 -14.21
N LEU A 87 21.81 -1.81 -14.61
CA LEU A 87 22.18 -1.04 -15.80
C LEU A 87 23.62 -0.49 -15.74
N LYS A 88 24.19 -0.31 -14.54
CA LYS A 88 25.61 0.05 -14.35
C LYS A 88 26.58 -0.85 -15.10
N ASN A 89 26.22 -2.13 -15.22
CA ASN A 89 27.06 -3.15 -15.82
C ASN A 89 26.80 -3.30 -17.33
N THR A 90 25.98 -2.42 -17.91
CA THR A 90 25.59 -2.45 -19.32
C THR A 90 26.17 -1.26 -20.07
N LYS A 91 26.30 -1.38 -21.39
CA LYS A 91 26.66 -0.25 -22.24
C LYS A 91 25.55 0.82 -22.15
N PRO A 92 25.88 2.09 -21.85
CA PRO A 92 24.89 3.16 -21.80
C PRO A 92 24.15 3.32 -23.12
N ASP A 93 22.84 3.11 -23.07
CA ASP A 93 21.91 3.39 -24.16
C ASP A 93 20.68 4.08 -23.55
N PRO A 94 20.45 5.38 -23.84
CA PRO A 94 19.38 6.14 -23.23
C PRO A 94 17.99 5.57 -23.48
N ALA A 95 17.73 5.01 -24.67
CA ALA A 95 16.43 4.47 -25.03
C ALA A 95 16.17 3.16 -24.30
N VAL A 96 17.17 2.27 -24.29
CA VAL A 96 17.09 0.98 -23.57
C VAL A 96 16.99 1.20 -22.07
N TRP A 97 17.84 2.06 -21.49
CA TRP A 97 17.83 2.32 -20.05
C TRP A 97 16.50 2.94 -19.60
N LYS A 98 15.95 3.89 -20.35
CA LYS A 98 14.64 4.47 -20.07
C LYS A 98 13.53 3.42 -20.12
N ALA A 99 13.56 2.53 -21.13
CA ALA A 99 12.59 1.45 -21.25
C ALA A 99 12.68 0.47 -20.07
N THR A 100 13.89 0.08 -19.66
CA THR A 100 14.12 -0.80 -18.51
C THR A 100 13.64 -0.16 -17.20
N ILE A 101 13.97 1.11 -16.95
CA ILE A 101 13.51 1.85 -15.76
C ILE A 101 11.98 1.89 -15.72
N ASN A 102 11.34 2.24 -16.85
CA ASN A 102 9.88 2.30 -16.92
C ASN A 102 9.25 0.92 -16.70
N SER A 103 9.81 -0.13 -17.29
CA SER A 103 9.32 -1.51 -17.13
C SER A 103 9.44 -2.00 -15.69
N ALA A 104 10.58 -1.74 -15.04
CA ALA A 104 10.82 -2.07 -13.64
C ALA A 104 9.83 -1.34 -12.72
N HIS A 105 9.60 -0.04 -12.95
CA HIS A 105 8.62 0.74 -12.22
C HIS A 105 7.19 0.21 -12.40
N GLN A 106 6.76 -0.10 -13.63
CA GLN A 106 5.43 -0.68 -13.87
C GLN A 106 5.26 -2.06 -13.23
N THR A 107 6.32 -2.87 -13.20
CA THR A 107 6.30 -4.17 -12.51
C THR A 107 6.15 -4.00 -10.99
N ALA A 108 6.84 -3.02 -10.40
CA ALA A 108 6.67 -2.68 -8.99
C ALA A 108 5.24 -2.23 -8.67
N LYS A 109 4.67 -1.32 -9.47
CA LYS A 109 3.28 -0.86 -9.29
C LYS A 109 2.27 -2.01 -9.29
N LYS A 110 2.36 -2.90 -10.29
CA LYS A 110 1.51 -4.11 -10.34
C LYS A 110 1.67 -4.99 -9.11
N SER A 111 2.89 -5.06 -8.57
CA SER A 111 3.15 -5.81 -7.34
C SER A 111 2.53 -5.12 -6.12
N PHE A 112 2.57 -3.78 -6.05
CA PHE A 112 1.89 -3.03 -4.99
C PHE A 112 0.38 -3.32 -4.99
N ASP A 113 -0.28 -3.18 -6.14
CA ASP A 113 -1.72 -3.47 -6.29
C ASP A 113 -2.04 -4.90 -5.81
N LYS A 114 -1.25 -5.88 -6.25
CA LYS A 114 -1.37 -7.28 -5.82
C LYS A 114 -1.24 -7.43 -4.30
N TRP A 115 -0.31 -6.72 -3.66
CA TRP A 115 -0.09 -6.84 -2.22
C TRP A 115 -1.17 -6.15 -1.39
N LEU A 116 -1.78 -5.08 -1.92
CA LEU A 116 -2.97 -4.47 -1.32
C LEU A 116 -4.17 -5.41 -1.39
N ASP A 117 -4.39 -6.06 -2.54
CA ASP A 117 -5.46 -7.03 -2.73
C ASP A 117 -5.26 -8.26 -1.82
N SER A 118 -4.05 -8.82 -1.77
CA SER A 118 -3.75 -9.98 -0.90
C SER A 118 -3.96 -9.66 0.58
N ALA A 119 -3.47 -8.50 1.05
CA ALA A 119 -3.68 -8.08 2.43
C ALA A 119 -5.16 -7.89 2.76
N THR A 120 -5.95 -7.47 1.78
CA THR A 120 -7.41 -7.31 1.91
C THR A 120 -8.10 -8.66 2.07
N ASP A 121 -7.76 -9.63 1.22
CA ASP A 121 -8.34 -10.97 1.30
C ASP A 121 -7.97 -11.66 2.62
N ASP A 122 -6.69 -11.56 3.04
CA ASP A 122 -6.21 -12.11 4.31
C ASP A 122 -6.92 -11.45 5.52
N ALA A 123 -7.10 -10.13 5.49
CA ALA A 123 -7.78 -9.41 6.56
C ALA A 123 -9.27 -9.79 6.64
N ILE A 124 -9.95 -9.91 5.50
CA ILE A 124 -11.34 -10.37 5.45
C ILE A 124 -11.46 -11.79 6.04
N GLU A 125 -10.51 -12.67 5.76
CA GLU A 125 -10.51 -14.02 6.34
C GLU A 125 -10.35 -14.00 7.86
N VAL A 126 -9.43 -13.20 8.38
CA VAL A 126 -9.22 -13.03 9.83
C VAL A 126 -10.46 -12.42 10.49
N ILE A 127 -11.00 -11.34 9.94
CA ILE A 127 -12.14 -10.61 10.51
C ILE A 127 -13.39 -11.50 10.54
N ASN A 128 -13.64 -12.29 9.49
CA ASN A 128 -14.77 -13.22 9.45
C ASN A 128 -14.75 -14.27 10.58
N ARG A 129 -13.58 -14.58 11.13
CA ARG A 129 -13.43 -15.55 12.23
C ARG A 129 -13.62 -14.94 13.61
N LEU A 130 -13.73 -13.61 13.70
CA LEU A 130 -14.00 -12.90 14.95
C LEU A 130 -15.48 -13.00 15.33
N PRO A 131 -15.82 -12.92 16.63
CA PRO A 131 -17.19 -12.70 17.08
C PRO A 131 -17.83 -11.52 16.35
N GLU A 132 -19.10 -11.63 15.95
CA GLU A 132 -19.82 -10.61 15.17
C GLU A 132 -19.68 -9.19 15.75
N ALA A 133 -19.76 -9.07 17.07
CA ALA A 133 -19.61 -7.81 17.80
C ALA A 133 -18.22 -7.14 17.66
N GLN A 134 -17.21 -7.85 17.13
CA GLN A 134 -15.84 -7.35 16.96
C GLN A 134 -15.49 -7.08 15.48
N GLN A 135 -16.31 -7.55 14.52
CA GLN A 135 -15.96 -7.52 13.10
C GLN A 135 -15.87 -6.09 12.55
N ASP A 136 -16.84 -5.23 12.89
CA ASP A 136 -16.87 -3.85 12.43
C ASP A 136 -15.64 -3.06 12.91
N GLY A 137 -15.30 -3.15 14.20
CA GLY A 137 -14.13 -2.42 14.71
C GLY A 137 -12.79 -2.98 14.22
N ALA A 138 -12.71 -4.29 13.93
CA ALA A 138 -11.52 -4.88 13.30
C ALA A 138 -11.39 -4.44 11.83
N ALA A 139 -12.51 -4.29 11.12
CA ALA A 139 -12.55 -3.71 9.79
C ALA A 139 -12.14 -2.24 9.79
N ASP A 140 -12.61 -1.45 10.77
CA ASP A 140 -12.19 -0.06 10.94
C ASP A 140 -10.68 0.06 11.15
N PHE A 141 -10.13 -0.75 12.07
CA PHE A 141 -8.69 -0.83 12.31
C PHE A 141 -7.91 -1.19 11.04
N PHE A 142 -8.38 -2.17 10.26
CA PHE A 142 -7.76 -2.50 8.98
C PHE A 142 -7.81 -1.32 7.99
N THR A 143 -8.95 -0.64 7.88
CA THR A 143 -9.10 0.50 6.96
C THR A 143 -8.21 1.68 7.32
N ASP A 144 -8.04 1.98 8.61
CA ASP A 144 -7.12 3.02 9.09
C ASP A 144 -5.66 2.65 8.76
N GLY A 145 -5.30 1.38 8.93
CA GLY A 145 -3.98 0.87 8.52
C GLY A 145 -3.75 1.00 7.01
N MET A 146 -4.75 0.67 6.21
CA MET A 146 -4.68 0.78 4.75
C MET A 146 -4.52 2.22 4.26
N ASP A 147 -5.03 3.23 4.98
CA ASP A 147 -4.78 4.64 4.66
C ASP A 147 -3.30 5.02 4.80
N ILE A 148 -2.63 4.50 5.82
CA ILE A 148 -1.18 4.70 5.99
C ILE A 148 -0.43 4.04 4.84
N ILE A 149 -0.80 2.80 4.50
CA ILE A 149 -0.15 2.05 3.42
C ILE A 149 -0.35 2.72 2.07
N ALA A 150 -1.57 3.22 1.78
CA ALA A 150 -1.88 3.93 0.54
C ALA A 150 -0.98 5.15 0.32
N ASN A 151 -0.83 6.01 1.34
CA ASN A 151 0.06 7.16 1.27
C ASN A 151 1.51 6.76 0.97
N THR A 152 1.96 5.64 1.54
CA THR A 152 3.29 5.10 1.28
C THR A 152 3.43 4.54 -0.13
N VAL A 153 2.43 3.83 -0.65
CA VAL A 153 2.42 3.33 -2.03
C VAL A 153 2.50 4.48 -3.03
N ASP A 154 1.75 5.57 -2.80
CA ASP A 154 1.77 6.75 -3.65
C ASP A 154 3.15 7.43 -3.63
N GLN A 155 3.72 7.62 -2.45
CA GLN A 155 5.06 8.21 -2.31
C GLN A 155 6.14 7.35 -2.98
N VAL A 156 6.15 6.05 -2.72
CA VAL A 156 7.12 5.10 -3.30
C VAL A 156 6.96 5.04 -4.82
N SER A 157 5.73 4.97 -5.34
CA SER A 157 5.48 4.98 -6.79
C SER A 157 5.95 6.27 -7.44
N SER A 158 5.71 7.42 -6.80
CA SER A 158 6.19 8.72 -7.28
C SER A 158 7.72 8.77 -7.34
N ASP A 159 8.40 8.34 -6.27
CA ASP A 159 9.86 8.34 -6.21
C ASP A 159 10.50 7.38 -7.23
N LEU A 160 9.93 6.17 -7.42
CA LEU A 160 10.37 5.23 -8.45
C LEU A 160 10.14 5.79 -9.86
N GLY A 161 8.98 6.40 -10.12
CA GLY A 161 8.65 7.02 -11.40
C GLY A 161 9.53 8.23 -11.74
N ALA A 162 10.02 8.93 -10.72
CA ALA A 162 10.95 10.04 -10.90
C ALA A 162 12.31 9.60 -11.43
N ILE A 163 12.71 8.33 -11.26
CA ILE A 163 14.02 7.83 -11.68
C ILE A 163 14.24 8.03 -13.19
N GLY A 164 13.30 7.53 -14.00
CA GLY A 164 13.43 7.57 -15.47
C GLY A 164 13.30 8.96 -16.07
N THR A 165 12.72 9.91 -15.33
CA THR A 165 12.46 11.27 -15.81
C THR A 165 13.47 12.29 -15.30
N ARG A 166 14.01 12.12 -14.08
CA ARG A 166 14.90 13.08 -13.43
C ARG A 166 16.36 12.65 -13.40
N TYR A 167 16.64 11.34 -13.27
CA TYR A 167 18.01 10.86 -12.97
C TYR A 167 18.69 10.16 -14.15
N LEU A 168 17.96 9.89 -15.25
CA LEU A 168 18.54 9.22 -16.42
C LEU A 168 19.76 9.96 -16.99
N SER A 169 19.72 11.30 -17.06
CA SER A 169 20.86 12.09 -17.57
C SER A 169 22.11 11.95 -16.70
N ASP A 170 21.93 11.75 -15.40
CA ASP A 170 23.02 11.65 -14.43
C ASP A 170 23.61 10.24 -14.46
N PHE A 171 22.76 9.22 -14.60
CA PHE A 171 23.20 7.83 -14.80
C PHE A 171 24.08 7.70 -16.05
N LEU A 172 23.71 8.36 -17.15
CA LEU A 172 24.49 8.35 -18.40
C LEU A 172 25.87 9.01 -18.24
N LYS A 173 26.05 9.88 -17.24
CA LYS A 173 27.33 10.49 -16.86
C LYS A 173 28.08 9.68 -15.78
N GLY A 174 27.49 8.57 -15.32
CA GLY A 174 28.05 7.73 -14.26
C GLY A 174 27.74 8.19 -12.83
N ASP A 175 26.88 9.20 -12.64
CA ASP A 175 26.42 9.62 -11.31
C ASP A 175 25.12 8.87 -10.94
N TRP A 176 25.17 8.10 -9.86
CA TRP A 176 24.07 7.27 -9.38
C TRP A 176 23.48 7.73 -8.04
N SER A 177 23.88 8.91 -7.57
CA SER A 177 23.42 9.47 -6.29
C SER A 177 21.90 9.61 -6.21
N GLY A 178 21.24 9.90 -7.35
CA GLY A 178 19.78 9.95 -7.45
C GLY A 178 19.09 8.61 -7.12
N LEU A 179 19.68 7.48 -7.52
CA LEU A 179 19.13 6.16 -7.22
C LEU A 179 19.27 5.84 -5.72
N THR A 180 20.43 6.13 -5.13
CA THR A 180 20.66 5.99 -3.68
C THR A 180 19.68 6.83 -2.87
N LYS A 181 19.37 8.05 -3.34
CA LYS A 181 18.39 8.93 -2.69
C LYS A 181 17.00 8.30 -2.72
N VAL A 182 16.56 7.76 -3.86
CA VAL A 182 15.27 7.09 -3.98
C VAL A 182 15.22 5.85 -3.08
N ASP A 183 16.27 5.03 -3.03
CA ASP A 183 16.34 3.87 -2.13
C ASP A 183 16.18 4.27 -0.65
N ASN A 184 16.88 5.32 -0.21
CA ASN A 184 16.73 5.84 1.16
C ASN A 184 15.32 6.37 1.44
N ASN A 185 14.71 7.06 0.48
CA ASN A 185 13.32 7.54 0.62
C ASN A 185 12.33 6.38 0.75
N VAL A 186 12.47 5.34 -0.08
CA VAL A 186 11.63 4.14 -0.02
C VAL A 186 11.74 3.48 1.35
N LYS A 187 12.96 3.28 1.84
CA LYS A 187 13.21 2.72 3.19
C LYS A 187 12.53 3.56 4.27
N ALA A 188 12.75 4.87 4.27
CA ALA A 188 12.15 5.78 5.24
C ALA A 188 10.62 5.79 5.20
N ALA A 189 10.02 5.77 4.01
CA ALA A 189 8.57 5.73 3.84
C ALA A 189 7.97 4.43 4.38
N CYS A 190 8.60 3.28 4.09
CA CYS A 190 8.16 2.00 4.62
C CYS A 190 8.37 1.88 6.14
N ASP A 191 9.50 2.36 6.68
CA ASP A 191 9.75 2.39 8.13
C ASP A 191 8.71 3.27 8.84
N GLY A 192 8.41 4.43 8.27
CA GLY A 192 7.37 5.34 8.76
C GLY A 192 5.98 4.71 8.73
N ALA A 193 5.63 3.98 7.67
CA ALA A 193 4.36 3.26 7.60
C ALA A 193 4.25 2.14 8.63
N ILE A 194 5.31 1.33 8.82
CA ILE A 194 5.32 0.28 9.85
C ILE A 194 5.16 0.90 11.23
N HIS A 195 5.86 2.00 11.53
CA HIS A 195 5.67 2.72 12.79
C HIS A 195 4.24 3.26 12.94
N GLY A 196 3.70 3.88 11.87
CA GLY A 196 2.34 4.41 11.84
C GLY A 196 1.30 3.34 12.13
N VAL A 197 1.35 2.22 11.40
CA VAL A 197 0.47 1.06 11.57
C VAL A 197 0.55 0.49 12.98
N ASN A 198 1.76 0.33 13.54
CA ASN A 198 1.95 -0.11 14.93
C ASN A 198 1.42 0.88 15.97
N SER A 199 1.35 2.18 15.64
CA SER A 199 0.83 3.21 16.53
C SER A 199 -0.69 3.22 16.62
N ILE A 200 -1.41 2.66 15.63
CA ILE A 200 -2.88 2.53 15.66
C ILE A 200 -3.32 1.67 16.86
N LYS A 201 -2.46 0.75 17.30
CA LYS A 201 -2.72 -0.12 18.46
C LYS A 201 -2.70 0.62 19.81
N ARG A 202 -2.08 1.81 19.89
CA ARG A 202 -1.85 2.55 21.13
C ARG A 202 -2.94 3.57 21.41
#